data_AF-A0A3D2J4F6-F1
#
_entry.id   AF-A0A3D2J4F6-F1
#
_cell.length_a   1.000
_cell.length_b   1.000
_cell.length_c   1.000
_cell.angle_alpha   90.00
_cell.angle_beta   90.00
_cell.angle_gamma   90.00
#
_symmetry.space_group_name_H-M   'P 1'
#
loop_
_entity.id
_entity.type
_entity.pdbx_description
1 polymer ?
#
loop_
_entity_poly.entity_id
_entity_poly.type
_entity_poly.pdbx_seq_one_letter_code
_entity_poly.pdbx_strand_id
1 'polypeptide(L)'
;MYSFEDYKVLTGKIRDRDVFYAFIEEFGLLVAEGQSQEQAIHELKEKFLQRVEALLKEGEPLPVPGSGKRAIRFASNQQVEQLRPFVDDFWMRIFGTSYNTSFVSGESNLEAWVNMYVPGGRQELFARVQTIYGVDISEYWDEPVPVVLRKIMDSTNTPQ
;
A
#
# COMPACT_ATOMS: atom_id res chain seq x y z
N MET A 1 19.43 0.74 21.02
CA MET A 1 18.72 0.93 19.74
C MET A 1 19.68 0.49 18.65
N TYR A 2 19.23 -0.36 17.73
CA TYR A 2 20.10 -0.89 16.67
C TYR A 2 20.33 0.17 15.59
N SER A 3 21.53 0.19 15.03
CA SER A 3 22.02 1.07 13.97
C SER A 3 22.21 0.27 12.67
N PHE A 4 22.44 0.96 11.55
CA PHE A 4 22.68 0.31 10.25
C PHE A 4 23.81 -0.73 10.30
N GLU A 5 24.89 -0.40 11.03
CA GLU A 5 26.10 -1.24 11.09
C GLU A 5 25.92 -2.50 11.94
N ASP A 6 24.83 -2.60 12.71
CA ASP A 6 24.50 -3.81 13.46
C ASP A 6 23.94 -4.91 12.54
N TYR A 7 23.46 -4.55 11.34
CA TYR A 7 22.86 -5.48 10.40
C TYR A 7 23.85 -5.94 9.33
N LYS A 8 23.72 -7.21 8.94
CA LYS A 8 24.50 -7.74 7.82
C LYS A 8 23.92 -7.24 6.50
N VAL A 9 24.68 -6.41 5.79
CA VAL A 9 24.36 -6.00 4.42
C VAL A 9 24.78 -7.08 3.44
N LEU A 10 23.85 -7.51 2.59
CA LEU A 10 24.10 -8.45 1.51
C LEU A 10 24.09 -7.70 0.18
N THR A 11 25.08 -7.95 -0.66
CA THR A 11 25.26 -7.26 -1.95
C THR A 11 25.35 -8.25 -3.11
N GLY A 12 25.08 -7.75 -4.31
CA GLY A 12 25.33 -8.49 -5.53
C GLY A 12 25.13 -7.64 -6.78
N LYS A 13 25.19 -8.29 -7.95
CA LYS A 13 24.99 -7.66 -9.25
C LYS A 13 23.78 -8.28 -9.95
N ILE A 14 22.90 -7.43 -10.48
CA ILE A 14 21.74 -7.82 -11.27
C ILE A 14 22.20 -8.00 -12.72
N ARG A 15 22.21 -9.25 -13.19
CA ARG A 15 22.80 -9.62 -14.49
C ARG A 15 22.17 -8.88 -15.67
N ASP A 16 20.85 -8.70 -15.64
CA ASP A 16 20.11 -8.19 -16.80
C ASP A 16 20.05 -6.66 -16.89
N ARG A 17 20.46 -5.96 -15.83
CA ARG A 17 20.37 -4.49 -15.73
C ARG A 17 21.72 -3.80 -15.53
N ASP A 18 22.80 -4.57 -15.42
CA ASP A 18 24.16 -4.09 -15.15
C ASP A 18 24.29 -3.19 -13.89
N VAL A 19 23.38 -3.33 -12.93
CA VAL A 19 23.37 -2.59 -11.66
C VAL A 19 23.75 -3.48 -10.49
N PHE A 20 24.25 -2.86 -9.41
CA PHE A 20 24.49 -3.50 -8.13
C PHE A 20 23.28 -3.33 -7.22
N TYR A 21 23.10 -4.26 -6.30
CA TYR A 21 22.08 -4.16 -5.26
C TYR A 21 22.70 -4.38 -3.88
N ALA A 22 22.06 -3.82 -2.88
CA ALA A 22 22.33 -4.07 -1.47
C ALA A 22 20.99 -4.25 -0.73
N PHE A 23 20.93 -5.16 0.24
CA PHE A 23 19.73 -5.36 1.06
C PHE A 23 20.06 -5.85 2.47
N ILE A 24 19.11 -5.67 3.39
CA ILE A 24 19.13 -6.24 4.75
C ILE A 24 17.98 -7.24 4.87
N GLU A 25 18.29 -8.49 5.22
CA GLU A 25 17.35 -9.61 5.21
C GLU A 25 16.19 -9.41 6.20
N GLU A 26 16.49 -8.87 7.38
CA GLU A 26 15.55 -8.66 8.48
C GLU A 26 14.44 -7.65 8.16
N PHE A 27 14.66 -6.74 7.21
CA PHE A 27 13.69 -5.70 6.87
C PHE A 27 12.78 -6.05 5.69
N GLY A 28 12.75 -7.32 5.27
CA GLY A 28 11.72 -7.88 4.39
C GLY A 28 11.38 -6.99 3.19
N LEU A 29 12.33 -6.86 2.25
CA LEU A 29 12.30 -6.03 1.03
C LEU A 29 12.97 -4.65 1.12
N LEU A 30 13.71 -4.34 2.18
CA LEU A 30 14.59 -3.17 2.19
C LEU A 30 15.80 -3.41 1.29
N VAL A 31 15.68 -2.94 0.05
CA VAL A 31 16.69 -3.08 -1.01
C VAL A 31 16.97 -1.72 -1.63
N ALA A 32 18.21 -1.51 -2.04
CA ALA A 32 18.62 -0.39 -2.87
C ALA A 32 19.47 -0.89 -4.03
N GLU A 33 19.49 -0.11 -5.10
CA GLU A 33 20.29 -0.35 -6.30
C GLU A 33 21.26 0.81 -6.52
N GLY A 34 22.37 0.54 -7.17
CA GLY A 34 23.40 1.53 -7.49
C GLY A 34 24.26 1.11 -8.67
N GLN A 35 25.01 2.06 -9.23
CA GLN A 35 25.98 1.82 -10.31
C GLN A 35 27.26 1.14 -9.80
N SER A 36 27.49 1.19 -8.48
CA SER A 36 28.51 0.40 -7.78
C SER A 36 27.93 -0.25 -6.52
N GLN A 37 28.67 -1.19 -5.95
CA GLN A 37 28.32 -1.79 -4.66
C GLN A 37 28.27 -0.74 -3.55
N GLU A 38 29.23 0.19 -3.51
CA GLU A 38 29.29 1.27 -2.52
C GLU A 38 28.08 2.20 -2.66
N GLN A 39 27.69 2.52 -3.88
CA GLN A 39 26.50 3.34 -4.12
C GLN A 39 25.25 2.62 -3.62
N ALA A 40 25.08 1.32 -3.94
CA ALA A 40 23.92 0.56 -3.47
C ALA A 40 23.86 0.50 -1.93
N ILE A 41 25.00 0.36 -1.24
CA ILE A 41 25.07 0.39 0.23
C ILE A 41 24.71 1.78 0.78
N HIS A 42 25.21 2.85 0.15
CA HIS A 42 24.90 4.22 0.55
C HIS A 42 23.39 4.49 0.45
N GLU A 43 22.78 4.16 -0.68
CA GLU A 43 21.33 4.30 -0.90
C GLU A 43 20.51 3.43 0.06
N LEU A 44 21.00 2.23 0.38
CA LEU A 44 20.37 1.35 1.36
C LEU A 44 20.36 1.97 2.75
N LYS A 45 21.43 2.67 3.13
CA LYS A 45 21.54 3.34 4.43
C LYS A 45 20.51 4.44 4.59
N GLU A 46 20.31 5.26 3.57
CA GLU A 46 19.26 6.30 3.58
C GLU A 46 17.86 5.67 3.74
N LYS A 47 17.57 4.61 2.97
CA LYS A 47 16.30 3.87 3.09
C LYS A 47 16.13 3.21 4.46
N PHE A 48 17.21 2.70 5.05
CA PHE A 48 17.20 2.12 6.39
C PHE A 48 16.78 3.16 7.44
N LEU A 49 17.35 4.36 7.39
CA LEU A 49 17.00 5.43 8.31
C LEU A 49 15.51 5.80 8.22
N GLN A 50 15.00 5.95 6.99
CA GLN A 50 13.58 6.20 6.73
C GLN A 50 12.69 5.07 7.29
N ARG A 51 13.10 3.81 7.11
CA ARG A 51 12.34 2.66 7.60
C ARG A 51 12.34 2.57 9.12
N VAL A 52 13.47 2.84 9.77
CA VAL A 52 13.58 2.90 11.23
C VAL A 52 12.68 4.00 11.78
N GLU A 53 12.69 5.20 11.19
CA GLU A 53 11.82 6.29 11.59
C GLU A 53 10.33 5.91 11.49
N ALA A 54 9.92 5.29 10.38
CA ALA A 54 8.55 4.83 10.19
C ALA A 54 8.13 3.80 11.25
N LEU A 55 8.96 2.78 11.51
CA LEU A 55 8.67 1.76 12.53
C LEU A 55 8.55 2.38 13.92
N LEU A 56 9.43 3.32 14.28
CA LEU A 56 9.35 4.02 15.57
C LEU A 56 8.08 4.87 15.69
N LYS A 57 7.67 5.55 14.62
CA LYS A 57 6.43 6.34 14.58
C LYS A 57 5.18 5.45 14.73
N GLU A 58 5.21 4.25 14.17
CA GLU A 58 4.15 3.25 14.26
C GLU A 58 4.15 2.47 15.60
N GLY A 59 5.15 2.65 16.45
CA GLY A 59 5.32 1.89 17.69
C GLY A 59 5.74 0.44 17.47
N GLU A 60 6.21 0.10 16.26
CA GLU A 60 6.67 -1.22 15.88
C GLU A 60 8.13 -1.45 16.31
N PRO A 61 8.46 -2.65 16.85
CA PRO A 61 9.84 -2.95 17.21
C PRO A 61 10.73 -3.07 15.97
N LEU A 62 11.97 -2.62 16.11
CA LEU A 62 13.00 -2.90 15.11
C LEU A 62 13.32 -4.41 15.10
N PRO A 63 13.55 -5.01 13.93
CA PRO A 63 14.03 -6.39 13.84
C PRO A 63 15.33 -6.58 14.63
N VAL A 64 15.50 -7.75 15.25
CA VAL A 64 16.77 -8.07 15.94
C VAL A 64 17.81 -8.44 14.89
N PRO A 65 19.02 -7.85 14.88
CA PRO A 65 20.05 -8.23 13.93
C PRO A 65 20.35 -9.73 13.98
N GLY A 66 20.40 -10.39 12.82
CA GLY A 66 20.59 -11.83 12.71
C GLY A 66 19.33 -12.66 12.94
N SER A 67 18.16 -12.06 13.16
CA SER A 67 16.90 -12.81 13.30
C SER A 67 16.43 -13.47 12.00
N GLY A 68 17.09 -13.16 10.87
CA GLY A 68 16.71 -13.60 9.55
C GLY A 68 15.47 -12.88 9.02
N LYS A 69 14.94 -13.39 7.90
CA LYS A 69 13.84 -12.76 7.16
C LYS A 69 12.59 -12.60 8.04
N ARG A 70 12.18 -11.35 8.29
CA ARG A 70 10.92 -11.04 8.96
C ARG A 70 9.76 -11.58 8.14
N ALA A 71 8.79 -12.21 8.81
CA ALA A 71 7.53 -12.58 8.17
C ALA A 71 6.87 -11.31 7.62
N ILE A 72 6.57 -11.31 6.32
CA ILE A 72 5.83 -10.21 5.68
C ILE A 72 4.47 -10.14 6.37
N ARG A 73 4.21 -9.01 7.04
CA ARG A 73 2.89 -8.70 7.58
C ARG A 73 2.19 -7.80 6.57
N PHE A 74 1.14 -8.33 5.98
CA PHE A 74 0.22 -7.54 5.18
C PHE A 74 -0.69 -6.73 6.12
N ALA A 75 -1.02 -5.49 5.71
CA ALA A 75 -2.05 -4.72 6.39
C ALA A 75 -3.38 -5.50 6.37
N SER A 76 -4.13 -5.44 7.47
CA SER A 76 -5.40 -6.16 7.59
C SER A 76 -6.43 -5.64 6.58
N ASN A 77 -7.19 -6.54 5.96
CA ASN A 77 -8.35 -6.21 5.13
C ASN A 77 -9.68 -6.33 5.89
N GLN A 78 -9.67 -6.63 7.19
CA GLN A 78 -10.86 -6.94 7.98
C GLN A 78 -11.95 -5.84 7.88
N GLN A 79 -11.57 -4.57 7.89
CA GLN A 79 -12.52 -3.45 7.79
C GLN A 79 -13.23 -3.41 6.43
N VAL A 80 -12.57 -3.87 5.36
CA VAL A 80 -13.17 -3.93 4.02
C VAL A 80 -14.06 -5.17 3.90
N GLU A 81 -13.62 -6.31 4.43
CA GLU A 81 -14.43 -7.54 4.46
C GLU A 81 -15.75 -7.38 5.23
N GLN A 82 -15.75 -6.57 6.29
CA GLN A 82 -16.96 -6.23 7.06
C GLN A 82 -18.01 -5.46 6.25
N LEU A 83 -17.63 -4.89 5.09
CA LEU A 83 -18.52 -4.15 4.20
C LEU A 83 -19.08 -5.04 3.09
N ARG A 84 -18.84 -6.35 3.10
CA ARG A 84 -19.55 -7.25 2.20
C ARG A 84 -21.05 -7.30 2.56
N PRO A 85 -21.96 -7.31 1.57
CA PRO A 85 -21.70 -7.47 0.13
C PRO A 85 -21.46 -6.15 -0.64
N PHE A 86 -21.54 -4.99 0.02
CA PHE A 86 -21.47 -3.69 -0.64
C PHE A 86 -20.15 -3.46 -1.40
N VAL A 87 -19.01 -3.90 -0.86
CA VAL A 87 -17.73 -3.77 -1.56
C VAL A 87 -17.69 -4.54 -2.88
N ASP A 88 -18.36 -5.71 -2.96
CA ASP A 88 -18.42 -6.50 -4.20
C ASP A 88 -19.24 -5.78 -5.27
N ASP A 89 -20.38 -5.20 -4.87
CA ASP A 89 -21.22 -4.39 -5.75
C ASP A 89 -20.49 -3.13 -6.23
N PHE A 90 -19.82 -2.42 -5.32
CA PHE A 90 -19.04 -1.23 -5.65
C PHE A 90 -17.93 -1.55 -6.65
N TRP A 91 -17.12 -2.57 -6.41
CA TRP A 91 -16.05 -2.96 -7.32
C TRP A 91 -16.57 -3.30 -8.71
N MET A 92 -17.64 -4.07 -8.77
CA MET A 92 -18.24 -4.49 -10.02
C MET A 92 -18.84 -3.31 -10.79
N ARG A 93 -19.63 -2.46 -10.14
CA ARG A 93 -20.34 -1.36 -10.82
C ARG A 93 -19.46 -0.17 -11.16
N ILE A 94 -18.49 0.14 -10.30
CA ILE A 94 -17.62 1.31 -10.48
C ILE A 94 -16.37 0.98 -11.29
N PHE A 95 -15.72 -0.16 -11.03
CA PHE A 95 -14.47 -0.52 -11.70
C PHE A 95 -14.64 -1.59 -12.78
N GLY A 96 -15.81 -2.23 -12.89
CA GLY A 96 -16.03 -3.30 -13.87
C GLY A 96 -15.22 -4.56 -13.59
N THR A 97 -14.77 -4.76 -12.35
CA THR A 97 -13.93 -5.89 -11.96
C THR A 97 -14.37 -6.49 -10.63
N SER A 98 -13.84 -7.67 -10.29
CA SER A 98 -14.15 -8.34 -9.03
C SER A 98 -13.28 -7.80 -7.89
N TYR A 99 -13.88 -7.59 -6.73
CA TYR A 99 -13.11 -7.32 -5.50
C TYR A 99 -12.18 -8.50 -5.15
N ASN A 100 -12.58 -9.74 -5.46
CA ASN A 100 -11.78 -10.95 -5.18
C ASN A 100 -10.47 -11.02 -5.98
N THR A 101 -10.32 -10.23 -7.03
CA THR A 101 -9.07 -10.13 -7.82
C THR A 101 -8.22 -8.92 -7.42
N SER A 102 -8.62 -8.18 -6.38
CA SER A 102 -7.94 -7.00 -5.90
C SER A 102 -7.31 -7.23 -4.53
N PHE A 103 -6.09 -6.71 -4.32
CA PHE A 103 -5.49 -6.66 -2.99
C PHE A 103 -5.81 -5.32 -2.34
N VAL A 104 -6.85 -5.30 -1.51
CA VAL A 104 -7.31 -4.09 -0.78
C VAL A 104 -7.10 -4.31 0.70
N SER A 105 -6.37 -3.40 1.34
CA SER A 105 -6.22 -3.38 2.80
C SER A 105 -6.97 -2.20 3.40
N GLY A 106 -7.05 -2.16 4.74
CA GLY A 106 -7.61 -1.01 5.45
C GLY A 106 -6.87 0.31 5.22
N GLU A 107 -5.65 0.26 4.68
CA GLU A 107 -4.81 1.42 4.37
C GLU A 107 -4.84 1.81 2.88
N SER A 108 -5.49 1.01 2.04
CA SER A 108 -5.60 1.29 0.60
C SER A 108 -6.49 2.51 0.34
N ASN A 109 -6.16 3.30 -0.70
CA ASN A 109 -7.00 4.39 -1.23
C ASN A 109 -7.58 4.00 -2.61
N LEU A 110 -8.57 4.71 -3.13
CA LEU A 110 -9.16 4.35 -4.43
C LEU A 110 -8.26 4.68 -5.64
N GLU A 111 -7.22 5.49 -5.47
CA GLU A 111 -6.40 6.04 -6.56
C GLU A 111 -5.78 4.97 -7.45
N ALA A 112 -5.25 3.90 -6.86
CA ALA A 112 -4.62 2.81 -7.61
C ALA A 112 -5.60 2.15 -8.61
N TRP A 113 -6.87 2.01 -8.22
CA TRP A 113 -7.92 1.45 -9.09
C TRP A 113 -8.44 2.46 -10.10
N VAL A 114 -8.54 3.74 -9.72
CA VAL A 114 -8.91 4.81 -10.66
C VAL A 114 -7.95 4.85 -11.84
N ASN A 115 -6.64 4.84 -11.57
CA ASN A 115 -5.62 4.91 -12.61
C ASN A 115 -5.62 3.69 -13.55
N MET A 116 -6.13 2.55 -13.09
CA MET A 116 -6.13 1.29 -13.85
C MET A 116 -7.45 1.03 -14.59
N TYR A 117 -8.59 1.39 -13.99
CA TYR A 117 -9.92 0.94 -14.44
C TYR A 117 -10.88 2.08 -14.82
N VAL A 118 -10.51 3.34 -14.59
CA VAL A 118 -11.36 4.50 -14.88
C VAL A 118 -10.63 5.43 -15.86
N PRO A 119 -10.89 5.32 -17.19
CA PRO A 119 -10.16 6.09 -18.20
C PRO A 119 -10.23 7.62 -18.02
N GLY A 120 -11.36 8.15 -17.55
CA GLY A 120 -11.57 9.56 -17.21
C GLY A 120 -11.06 9.96 -15.83
N GLY A 121 -10.34 9.06 -15.15
CA GLY A 121 -9.74 9.28 -13.84
C GLY A 121 -10.77 9.65 -12.76
N ARG A 122 -10.34 10.49 -11.80
CA ARG A 122 -11.14 10.85 -10.62
C ARG A 122 -12.52 11.45 -10.95
N GLN A 123 -12.62 12.26 -12.00
CA GLN A 123 -13.89 12.93 -12.33
C GLN A 123 -14.93 11.93 -12.84
N GLU A 124 -14.49 10.95 -13.63
CA GLU A 124 -15.36 9.86 -14.04
C GLU A 124 -15.72 8.95 -12.86
N LEU A 125 -14.81 8.69 -11.92
CA LEU A 125 -15.13 7.98 -10.67
C LEU A 125 -16.29 8.70 -9.94
N PHE A 126 -16.18 10.00 -9.71
CA PHE A 126 -17.20 10.77 -8.99
C PHE A 126 -18.54 10.71 -9.72
N ALA A 127 -18.53 10.90 -11.04
CA ALA A 127 -19.74 10.79 -11.85
C ALA A 127 -20.39 9.40 -11.77
N ARG A 128 -19.60 8.31 -11.81
CA ARG A 128 -20.11 6.93 -11.67
C ARG A 128 -20.73 6.71 -10.29
N VAL A 129 -20.05 7.13 -9.22
CA VAL A 129 -20.56 6.97 -7.84
C VAL A 129 -21.84 7.78 -7.63
N GLN A 130 -21.88 9.03 -8.10
CA GLN A 130 -23.09 9.86 -8.08
C GLN A 130 -24.24 9.23 -8.88
N THR A 131 -23.95 8.63 -10.04
CA THR A 131 -24.97 8.02 -10.90
C THR A 131 -25.53 6.74 -10.31
N ILE A 132 -24.67 5.89 -9.73
CA ILE A 132 -25.05 4.55 -9.26
C ILE A 132 -25.60 4.58 -7.83
N TYR A 133 -24.99 5.39 -6.96
CA TYR A 133 -25.31 5.43 -5.53
C TYR A 133 -25.95 6.76 -5.11
N GLY A 134 -26.00 7.78 -5.97
CA GLY A 134 -26.59 9.07 -5.61
C GLY A 134 -25.71 9.93 -4.69
N VAL A 135 -24.43 9.57 -4.51
CA VAL A 135 -23.53 10.19 -3.53
C VAL A 135 -22.37 10.91 -4.22
N ASP A 136 -22.07 12.14 -3.79
CA ASP A 136 -20.83 12.83 -4.15
C ASP A 136 -19.74 12.49 -3.13
N ILE A 137 -18.61 12.00 -3.62
CA ILE A 137 -17.47 11.58 -2.80
C ILE A 137 -16.29 12.55 -2.91
N SER A 138 -16.44 13.67 -3.62
CA SER A 138 -15.36 14.60 -3.97
C SER A 138 -14.56 15.10 -2.76
N GLU A 139 -15.20 15.22 -1.59
CA GLU A 139 -14.58 15.70 -0.35
C GLU A 139 -13.79 14.63 0.43
N TYR A 140 -13.98 13.35 0.14
CA TYR A 140 -13.40 12.26 0.95
C TYR A 140 -12.88 11.07 0.15
N TRP A 141 -12.77 11.18 -1.17
CA TRP A 141 -12.34 10.07 -2.06
C TRP A 141 -10.90 9.59 -1.81
N ASP A 142 -10.05 10.43 -1.21
CA ASP A 142 -8.66 10.18 -0.87
C ASP A 142 -8.51 9.53 0.51
N GLU A 143 -9.59 9.41 1.28
CA GLU A 143 -9.62 8.63 2.51
C GLU A 143 -9.44 7.12 2.22
N PRO A 144 -9.06 6.31 3.22
CA PRO A 144 -8.95 4.88 3.03
C PRO A 144 -10.26 4.26 2.53
N VAL A 145 -10.16 3.28 1.63
CA VAL A 145 -11.29 2.56 1.02
C VAL A 145 -12.41 2.21 2.01
N PRO A 146 -12.14 1.57 3.18
CA PRO A 146 -13.23 1.21 4.09
C PRO A 146 -13.97 2.40 4.69
N VAL A 147 -13.37 3.60 4.69
CA VAL A 147 -14.02 4.84 5.15
C VAL A 147 -14.91 5.40 4.05
N VAL A 148 -14.38 5.51 2.82
CA VAL A 148 -15.15 5.97 1.65
C VAL A 148 -16.39 5.10 1.45
N LEU A 149 -16.23 3.78 1.44
CA LEU A 149 -17.33 2.85 1.23
C LEU A 149 -18.39 2.93 2.32
N ARG A 150 -18.00 3.11 3.59
CA ARG A 150 -18.96 3.30 4.70
C ARG A 150 -19.78 4.57 4.51
N LYS A 151 -19.13 5.69 4.16
CA LYS A 151 -19.83 6.96 3.91
C LYS A 151 -20.84 6.86 2.77
N ILE A 152 -20.51 6.13 1.70
CA ILE A 152 -21.47 5.87 0.61
C ILE A 152 -22.64 5.03 1.12
N MET A 153 -22.35 3.91 1.79
CA MET A 153 -23.36 3.00 2.31
C MET A 153 -24.33 3.69 3.29
N ASP A 154 -23.82 4.49 4.22
CA ASP A 154 -24.62 5.23 5.20
C ASP A 154 -25.51 6.29 4.52
N SER A 155 -25.00 6.96 3.49
CA SER A 155 -25.76 7.93 2.69
C SER A 155 -26.88 7.27 1.89
N THR A 156 -26.69 6.02 1.45
CA THR A 156 -27.72 5.25 0.71
C THR A 156 -28.78 4.60 1.62
N ASN A 157 -28.47 4.37 2.90
CA ASN A 157 -29.38 3.75 3.87
C ASN A 157 -30.21 4.74 4.69
N THR A 158 -29.96 6.05 4.54
CA THR A 158 -30.75 7.07 5.21
C THR A 158 -32.05 7.27 4.42
N PRO A 159 -33.24 7.03 5.02
CA PRO A 159 -34.49 7.32 4.32
C PRO A 159 -34.55 8.82 4.02
N GLN A 160 -34.76 9.16 2.74
CA GLN A 160 -35.16 10.50 2.32
C GLN A 160 -36.58 10.83 2.79
#